data_AF-Q7TUC1-F1
#
_entry.id   AF-Q7TUC1-F1
#
_cell.length_a   1.000
_cell.length_b   1.000
_cell.length_c   1.000
_cell.angle_alpha   90.00
_cell.angle_beta   90.00
_cell.angle_gamma   90.00
#
_symmetry.space_group_name_H-M   'P 1'
#
loop_
_entity.id
_entity.type
_entity.pdbx_description
1 polymer ?
#
loop_
_entity_poly.entity_id
_entity_poly.type
_entity_poly.pdbx_seq_one_letter_code
_entity_poly.pdbx_strand_id
1 'polypeptide(L)'
;MWELEKIAKVLKYRMLKSEEGLDNKPSILFCGMDSYQKRDLHSEAKKAGFKPVYSMKHPSIKVLMQRSSSRKIETDKYKTTTIDIEHFWYMCRHLL
;
A
#
# COMPACT_ATOMS: atom_id res chain seq x y z
N MET A 1 -4.13 2.38 15.03
CA MET A 1 -2.66 2.23 15.13
C MET A 1 -2.26 0.76 15.11
N TRP A 2 -2.77 -0.09 16.01
CA TRP A 2 -2.45 -1.53 16.05
C TRP A 2 -2.72 -2.31 14.75
N GLU A 3 -3.75 -1.95 13.99
CA GLU A 3 -4.05 -2.62 12.71
C GLU A 3 -3.00 -2.33 11.62
N LEU A 4 -2.48 -1.10 11.56
CA LEU A 4 -1.43 -0.73 10.59
C LEU A 4 -0.12 -1.44 10.89
N GLU A 5 0.24 -1.56 12.17
CA GLU A 5 1.43 -2.31 12.56
C GLU A 5 1.32 -3.80 12.20
N LYS A 6 0.14 -4.40 12.38
CA LYS A 6 -0.12 -5.78 11.94
C LYS A 6 0.01 -5.90 10.42
N ILE A 7 -0.57 -4.97 9.66
CA ILE A 7 -0.46 -4.93 8.19
C ILE A 7 1.00 -4.77 7.78
N ALA A 8 1.74 -3.83 8.37
CA ALA A 8 3.15 -3.59 8.08
C ALA A 8 4.01 -4.83 8.38
N LYS A 9 3.79 -5.52 9.50
CA LYS A 9 4.48 -6.78 9.83
C LYS A 9 4.21 -7.88 8.79
N VAL A 10 2.95 -8.05 8.39
CA VAL A 10 2.56 -9.02 7.36
C VAL A 10 3.19 -8.68 6.01
N LEU A 11 3.19 -7.40 5.61
CA LEU A 11 3.79 -6.94 4.37
C LEU A 11 5.31 -7.15 4.39
N LYS A 12 5.99 -6.78 5.47
CA LYS A 12 7.43 -6.99 5.66
C LYS A 12 7.82 -8.46 5.52
N TYR A 13 7.07 -9.35 6.18
CA TYR A 13 7.26 -10.80 6.05
C TYR A 13 7.11 -11.28 4.60
N ARG A 14 6.07 -10.82 3.89
CA ARG A 14 5.84 -11.18 2.48
C ARG A 14 6.92 -10.65 1.55
N MET A 15 7.41 -9.43 1.79
CA MET A 15 8.49 -8.82 1.00
C MET A 15 9.79 -9.59 1.15
N LEU A 16 10.17 -9.95 2.40
CA LEU A 16 11.35 -10.80 2.66
C LEU A 16 11.25 -12.17 1.99
N LYS A 17 10.06 -12.79 2.02
CA LYS A 17 9.78 -14.05 1.31
C LYS A 17 9.85 -13.94 -0.22
N SER A 18 9.60 -12.75 -0.79
CA SER A 18 9.63 -12.54 -2.24
C SER A 18 11.04 -12.44 -2.82
N GLU A 19 12.03 -12.09 -1.98
CA GLU A 19 13.45 -12.07 -2.39
C GLU A 19 14.00 -13.48 -2.69
N GLU A 20 13.29 -14.54 -2.28
CA GLU A 20 13.59 -15.95 -2.62
C GLU A 20 13.20 -16.34 -4.08
N GLY A 21 12.95 -15.37 -4.96
CA GLY A 21 12.83 -15.60 -6.42
C GLY A 21 11.42 -15.59 -7.01
N LEU A 22 10.40 -15.13 -6.28
CA LEU A 22 9.04 -14.96 -6.79
C LEU A 22 8.67 -13.47 -6.77
N ASP A 23 8.23 -12.89 -7.90
CA ASP A 23 7.72 -11.50 -8.02
C ASP A 23 6.37 -11.32 -7.28
N ASN A 24 6.39 -11.56 -5.97
CA ASN A 24 5.26 -11.55 -5.05
C ASN A 24 5.20 -10.25 -4.23
N LYS A 25 5.86 -9.19 -4.70
CA LYS A 25 5.81 -7.89 -4.05
C LYS A 25 4.36 -7.42 -3.93
N PRO A 26 3.91 -6.96 -2.75
CA PRO A 26 2.53 -6.52 -2.57
C PRO A 26 2.23 -5.35 -3.52
N SER A 27 1.12 -5.48 -4.25
CA SER A 27 0.72 -4.45 -5.21
C SER A 27 0.03 -3.29 -4.51
N ILE A 28 0.28 -2.06 -4.96
CA ILE A 28 -0.32 -0.85 -4.39
C ILE A 28 -0.91 0.05 -5.48
N LEU A 29 -2.15 0.48 -5.27
CA LEU A 29 -2.89 1.33 -6.20
C LEU A 29 -3.23 2.66 -5.52
N PHE A 30 -2.85 3.77 -6.14
CA PHE A 30 -3.23 5.12 -5.71
C PHE A 30 -4.43 5.64 -6.52
N CYS A 31 -5.49 6.04 -5.83
CA CYS A 31 -6.76 6.51 -6.40
C CYS A 31 -7.08 7.95 -5.97
N GLY A 32 -7.67 8.72 -6.88
CA GLY A 32 -8.16 10.07 -6.60
C GLY A 32 -7.07 11.15 -6.55
N MET A 33 -5.89 10.90 -7.13
CA MET A 33 -4.74 11.82 -7.16
C MET A 33 -4.41 12.20 -8.60
N ASP A 34 -3.80 13.36 -8.80
CA ASP A 34 -3.28 13.76 -10.11
C ASP A 34 -2.05 12.93 -10.53
N SER A 35 -1.67 13.04 -11.80
CA SER A 35 -0.58 12.26 -12.40
C SER A 35 0.80 12.56 -11.80
N TYR A 36 1.04 13.80 -11.36
CA TYR A 36 2.31 14.22 -10.79
C TYR A 36 2.48 13.65 -9.37
N GLN A 37 1.48 13.85 -8.51
CA GLN A 37 1.45 13.29 -7.15
C GLN A 37 1.57 11.76 -7.18
N LYS A 38 0.89 11.11 -8.13
CA LYS A 38 0.95 9.65 -8.29
C LYS A 38 2.35 9.15 -8.64
N ARG A 39 3.12 9.90 -9.44
CA ARG A 39 4.50 9.53 -9.81
C ARG A 39 5.42 9.51 -8.58
N ASP A 40 5.33 10.53 -7.74
CA ASP A 40 6.17 10.62 -6.54
C ASP A 40 5.83 9.51 -5.55
N LEU A 41 4.54 9.26 -5.33
CA LEU A 41 4.07 8.17 -4.47
C LEU A 41 4.45 6.79 -4.99
N HIS A 42 4.45 6.59 -6.31
CA HIS A 42 4.97 5.37 -6.93
C HIS A 42 6.46 5.17 -6.65
N SER A 43 7.25 6.25 -6.65
CA SER A 43 8.67 6.20 -6.31
C SER A 43 8.88 5.74 -4.87
N GLU A 44 8.17 6.35 -3.93
CA GLU A 44 8.28 6.02 -2.51
C GLU A 44 7.78 4.61 -2.19
N ALA A 45 6.68 4.19 -2.82
CA ALA A 45 6.18 2.83 -2.70
C ALA A 45 7.21 1.79 -3.18
N LYS A 46 7.93 2.05 -4.28
CA LYS A 46 9.00 1.15 -4.76
C LYS A 46 10.14 1.05 -3.77
N LYS A 47 10.57 2.17 -3.17
CA LYS A 47 11.62 2.20 -2.14
C LYS A 47 11.23 1.35 -0.92
N ALA A 48 9.97 1.43 -0.52
CA ALA A 48 9.40 0.63 0.58
C ALA A 48 9.09 -0.84 0.19
N GLY A 49 9.44 -1.29 -1.03
CA GLY A 49 9.31 -2.69 -1.46
C GLY A 49 7.98 -3.07 -2.12
N PHE A 50 7.07 -2.13 -2.36
CA PHE A 50 5.81 -2.38 -3.05
C PHE A 50 5.96 -2.42 -4.57
N LYS A 51 4.95 -2.99 -5.24
CA LYS A 51 4.76 -2.94 -6.70
C LYS A 51 3.63 -1.96 -7.05
N PRO A 52 3.92 -0.70 -7.42
CA PRO A 52 2.87 0.24 -7.81
C PRO A 52 2.17 -0.21 -9.08
N VAL A 53 0.85 -0.06 -9.11
CA VAL A 53 0.01 -0.43 -10.25
C VAL A 53 -0.90 0.73 -10.64
N TYR A 54 -1.20 0.86 -11.92
CA TYR A 54 -2.09 1.90 -12.44
C TYR A 54 -3.55 1.44 -12.53
N SER A 55 -3.75 0.13 -12.68
CA SER A 55 -5.04 -0.55 -12.68
C SER A 55 -4.78 -2.03 -12.33
N MET A 56 -5.49 -2.56 -11.35
CA MET A 56 -5.53 -3.99 -11.03
C MET A 56 -6.93 -4.30 -10.53
N LYS A 57 -7.46 -5.45 -10.95
CA LYS A 57 -8.78 -5.93 -10.47
C LYS A 57 -8.80 -5.99 -8.94
N HIS A 58 -7.73 -6.48 -8.31
CA HIS A 58 -7.62 -6.70 -6.86
C HIS A 58 -6.20 -6.37 -6.34
N PRO A 59 -5.88 -5.09 -6.04
CA PRO A 59 -4.56 -4.73 -5.49
C PRO A 59 -4.41 -5.24 -4.06
N SER A 60 -3.17 -5.41 -3.56
CA SER A 60 -2.97 -5.77 -2.15
C SER A 60 -3.31 -4.61 -1.22
N ILE A 61 -2.95 -3.39 -1.63
CA ILE A 61 -3.23 -2.14 -0.92
C ILE A 61 -3.88 -1.15 -1.89
N LYS A 62 -4.98 -0.53 -1.49
CA LYS A 62 -5.61 0.60 -2.20
C LYS A 62 -5.50 1.85 -1.34
N VAL A 63 -4.84 2.88 -1.87
CA VAL A 63 -4.66 4.17 -1.19
C VAL A 63 -5.61 5.19 -1.80
N LEU A 64 -6.50 5.75 -0.98
CA LEU A 64 -7.44 6.78 -1.39
C LEU A 64 -6.95 8.17 -0.96
N MET A 65 -7.00 9.14 -1.88
CA MET A 65 -6.91 10.56 -1.51
C MET A 65 -8.24 10.98 -0.86
N GLN A 66 -8.36 10.81 0.46
CA GLN A 66 -9.58 11.22 1.16
C GLN A 66 -9.61 12.73 1.42
N ARG A 67 -10.78 13.34 1.21
CA ARG A 67 -11.16 14.61 1.83
C ARG A 67 -11.87 14.28 3.14
N SER A 68 -11.11 14.17 4.23
CA SER A 68 -11.56 14.13 5.64
C SER A 68 -12.88 13.41 5.98
N SER A 69 -12.81 12.22 6.60
CA SER A 69 -13.60 11.85 7.80
C SER A 69 -13.49 10.35 8.15
N SER A 70 -13.08 9.49 7.22
CA SER A 70 -12.99 8.04 7.44
C SER A 70 -11.56 7.55 7.47
N ARG A 71 -10.85 7.77 8.60
CA ARG A 71 -9.56 7.11 8.93
C ARG A 71 -9.71 5.60 9.17
N LYS A 72 -10.60 4.94 8.44
CA LYS A 72 -10.89 3.52 8.56
C LYS A 72 -9.98 2.73 7.65
N ILE A 73 -9.56 1.57 8.14
CA ILE A 73 -8.88 0.55 7.38
C ILE A 73 -9.92 -0.50 7.05
N GLU A 74 -10.13 -0.76 5.78
CA GLU A 74 -11.16 -1.70 5.33
C GLU A 74 -10.52 -2.80 4.50
N THR A 75 -10.97 -4.03 4.68
CA THR A 75 -10.52 -5.17 3.87
C THR A 75 -11.72 -5.73 3.12
N ASP A 76 -11.60 -5.85 1.80
CA ASP A 76 -12.68 -6.39 0.97
C ASP A 76 -12.62 -7.93 0.84
N LYS A 77 -13.59 -8.51 0.11
CA LYS A 77 -13.66 -9.95 -0.14
C LYS A 77 -12.45 -10.53 -0.89
N TYR A 78 -11.67 -9.68 -1.57
CA TYR A 78 -10.45 -10.04 -2.27
C TYR A 78 -9.19 -9.83 -1.41
N LYS A 79 -9.37 -9.48 -0.13
CA LYS A 79 -8.31 -9.16 0.82
C LYS A 79 -7.50 -7.92 0.41
N THR A 80 -8.08 -7.02 -0.37
CA THR A 80 -7.51 -5.70 -0.65
C THR A 80 -7.73 -4.83 0.59
N THR A 81 -6.64 -4.32 1.16
CA THR A 81 -6.72 -3.36 2.27
C THR A 81 -6.78 -1.94 1.73
N THR A 82 -7.87 -1.24 2.03
CA THR A 82 -8.07 0.17 1.68
C THR A 82 -7.64 1.06 2.84
N ILE A 83 -6.82 2.06 2.54
CA ILE A 83 -6.27 3.02 3.50
C ILE A 83 -6.25 4.43 2.91
N ASP A 84 -6.08 5.44 3.76
CA ASP A 84 -5.78 6.81 3.34
C ASP A 84 -4.27 7.03 3.12
N ILE A 85 -3.93 8.23 2.64
CA ILE A 85 -2.55 8.61 2.34
C ILE A 85 -1.67 8.75 3.60
N GLU A 86 -2.23 9.16 4.73
CA GLU A 86 -1.47 9.30 6.00
C GLU A 86 -1.00 7.91 6.48
N HIS A 87 -1.90 6.94 6.42
CA HIS A 87 -1.61 5.54 6.72
C HIS A 87 -0.59 4.92 5.77
N PHE A 88 -0.63 5.28 4.48
CA PHE A 88 0.40 4.87 3.53
C PHE A 88 1.80 5.35 3.96
N TRP A 89 1.94 6.65 4.26
CA TRP A 89 3.22 7.19 4.72
C TRP A 89 3.70 6.58 6.02
N TYR A 90 2.78 6.33 6.95
CA TYR A 90 3.09 5.61 8.18
C TYR A 90 3.66 4.22 7.88
N MET A 91 3.03 3.44 6.99
CA MET A 91 3.54 2.11 6.62
C MET A 91 4.91 2.18 5.95
N CYS A 92 5.14 3.12 5.01
CA CYS A 92 6.43 3.27 4.36
C CYS A 92 7.56 3.48 5.37
N ARG A 93 7.35 4.30 6.40
CA ARG A 93 8.34 4.52 7.47
C ARG A 93 8.67 3.28 8.31
N HIS A 94 7.79 2.28 8.35
CA HIS A 94 8.00 1.04 9.11
C HIS A 94 8.54 -0.11 8.25
N LEU A 95 8.47 0.03 6.93
CA LEU A 95 8.93 -0.96 5.96
C LEU A 95 10.35 -0.65 5.45
N LEU A 96 10.71 0.63 5.40
CA LEU A 96 12.10 1.10 5.29
C LEU A 96 12.87 0.80 6.59
#